data_AF-A0A941VJT9-F1
#
_entry.id   AF-A0A941VJT9-F1
#
_cell.length_a   1.000
_cell.length_b   1.000
_cell.length_c   1.000
_cell.angle_alpha   90.00
_cell.angle_beta   90.00
_cell.angle_gamma   90.00
#
_symmetry.space_group_name_H-M   'P 1'
#
loop_
_entity.id
_entity.type
_entity.pdbx_description
1 polymer ?
#
loop_
_entity_poly.entity_id
_entity_poly.type
_entity_poly.pdbx_seq_one_letter_code
_entity_poly.pdbx_strand_id
1 'polypeptide(L)' 'MDEIKKEIMKLEKSAEKLKKLAKDNNAIRKNAEIILTFLYILKFITPTVDKEA' A
#
# COMPACT_ATOMS: atom_id res chain seq x y z
N MET A 1 -3.23 15.11 -7.37
CA MET A 1 -2.22 14.32 -6.66
C MET A 1 -2.68 13.85 -5.28
N ASP A 2 -3.38 14.68 -4.50
CA ASP A 2 -3.87 14.28 -3.18
C ASP A 2 -4.87 13.11 -3.17
N GLU A 3 -5.74 13.01 -4.17
CA GLU A 3 -6.69 11.90 -4.30
C GLU A 3 -5.97 10.56 -4.56
N ILE A 4 -4.95 10.56 -5.41
CA ILE A 4 -4.10 9.39 -5.67
C ILE A 4 -3.43 8.93 -4.37
N LYS A 5 -2.89 9.88 -3.58
CA LYS A 5 -2.30 9.59 -2.27
C LYS A 5 -3.32 8.98 -1.30
N LYS A 6 -4.53 9.55 -1.21
CA LYS A 6 -5.60 9.01 -0.37
C LYS A 6 -5.94 7.57 -0.75
N GLU A 7 -6.01 7.27 -2.04
CA GLU A 7 -6.29 5.91 -2.51
C GLU A 7 -5.13 4.95 -2.21
N ILE A 8 -3.88 5.35 -2.43
CA ILE A 8 -2.70 4.55 -2.05
C ILE A 8 -2.71 4.20 -0.56
N MET A 9 -3.03 5.17 0.31
CA MET A 9 -3.11 4.93 1.76
C MET A 9 -4.28 3.99 2.14
N LYS A 10 -5.40 4.07 1.42
CA LYS A 10 -6.56 3.18 1.64
C LYS A 10 -6.23 1.75 1.21
N LEU A 11 -5.54 1.58 0.09
CA LEU A 11 -5.04 0.29 -0.39
C LEU A 11 -4.03 -0.30 0.60
N GLU A 12 -3.13 0.50 1.16
CA GLU A 12 -2.14 0.07 2.16
C GLU A 12 -2.83 -0.50 3.41
N LYS A 13 -3.77 0.25 3.99
CA LYS A 13 -4.58 -0.22 5.12
C LYS A 13 -5.36 -1.50 4.80
N SER A 14 -5.85 -1.62 3.57
CA SER A 14 -6.62 -2.79 3.13
C SER A 14 -5.71 -4.03 2.98
N ALA A 15 -4.51 -3.85 2.44
CA ALA A 15 -3.52 -4.91 2.30
C ALA A 15 -2.97 -5.37 3.66
N GLU A 16 -2.71 -4.45 4.59
CA GLU A 16 -2.35 -4.80 5.98
C GLU A 16 -3.47 -5.59 6.68
N LYS A 17 -4.72 -5.16 6.51
CA LYS A 17 -5.89 -5.88 7.03
C LYS A 17 -6.00 -7.28 6.42
N LEU A 18 -5.83 -7.41 5.11
CA LEU A 18 -5.85 -8.70 4.41
C LEU A 18 -4.76 -9.63 4.94
N LYS A 19 -3.53 -9.12 5.09
CA LYS A 19 -2.40 -9.87 5.69
C LYS A 19 -2.73 -10.37 7.10
N LYS A 20 -3.36 -9.54 7.94
CA LYS A 20 -3.75 -9.90 9.32
C LYS A 20 -4.91 -10.90 9.39
N LEU A 21 -5.86 -10.85 8.45
CA LEU A 21 -6.98 -11.79 8.38
C LEU A 21 -6.54 -13.14 7.82
N ALA A 22 -5.57 -13.15 6.90
CA ALA A 22 -5.07 -14.35 6.24
C ALA A 22 -3.96 -15.08 7.01
N LYS A 23 -3.95 -15.04 8.35
CA LYS A 23 -2.88 -15.66 9.17
C LYS A 23 -2.64 -17.13 8.84
N ASP A 24 -3.74 -17.86 8.61
CA ASP A 24 -3.72 -19.30 8.35
C ASP A 24 -3.73 -19.64 6.84
N ASN A 25 -3.76 -18.63 5.97
CA ASN A 25 -3.67 -18.80 4.51
C ASN A 25 -2.40 -18.15 3.96
N ASN A 26 -1.35 -18.97 3.84
CA ASN A 26 -0.03 -18.52 3.39
C ASN A 26 -0.06 -17.89 1.99
N ALA A 27 -0.89 -18.39 1.07
CA ALA A 27 -0.98 -17.85 -0.28
C ALA A 27 -1.55 -16.42 -0.26
N ILE A 28 -2.64 -16.18 0.47
CA ILE A 28 -3.22 -14.83 0.60
C ILE A 28 -2.26 -13.90 1.35
N ARG A 29 -1.60 -14.38 2.41
CA ARG A 29 -0.61 -13.59 3.16
C ARG A 29 0.54 -13.10 2.28
N LYS A 30 1.14 -13.99 1.48
CA LYS A 30 2.22 -13.63 0.54
C LYS A 30 1.76 -12.61 -0.50
N ASN A 31 0.55 -12.77 -1.04
CA ASN A 31 0.00 -11.81 -2.00
C ASN A 31 -0.25 -10.43 -1.35
N ALA A 32 -0.72 -10.39 -0.10
CA ALA A 32 -0.85 -9.14 0.64
C ALA A 32 0.50 -8.43 0.85
N GLU A 33 1.58 -9.19 1.09
CA GLU A 33 2.94 -8.64 1.20
C GLU A 33 3.48 -8.10 -0.13
N ILE A 34 3.21 -8.78 -1.23
CA ILE A 34 3.55 -8.30 -2.58
C ILE A 34 2.83 -6.97 -2.88
N ILE A 35 1.54 -6.89 -2.57
CA ILE A 35 0.76 -5.65 -2.73
C ILE A 35 1.36 -4.52 -1.90
N LEU A 36 1.72 -4.77 -0.63
CA LEU A 36 2.37 -3.77 0.23
C LEU A 36 3.69 -3.27 -0.36
N THR A 37 4.46 -4.15 -1.01
CA THR A 37 5.71 -3.77 -1.69
C THR A 37 5.44 -2.82 -2.87
N PHE A 38 4.42 -3.10 -3.69
CA PHE A 38 4.03 -2.19 -4.77
C PHE A 38 3.51 -0.85 -4.23
N LEU A 39 2.73 -0.87 -3.15
CA LEU A 39 2.22 0.35 -2.53
C LEU A 39 3.35 1.22 -1.94
N TYR A 40 4.43 0.62 -1.42
CA TYR A 40 5.63 1.35 -1.01
C TYR A 40 6.25 2.12 -2.18
N ILE A 41 6.39 1.48 -3.35
CA ILE A 41 6.90 2.13 -4.56
C ILE A 41 5.96 3.28 -4.98
N LEU A 42 4.64 3.04 -4.98
CA LEU A 42 3.67 4.07 -5.33
C LEU A 42 3.73 5.27 -4.39
N LYS A 43 3.89 5.05 -3.07
CA LYS A 43 4.09 6.12 -2.09
C LYS A 43 5.36 6.91 -2.37
N PHE A 44 6.43 6.24 -2.78
CA PHE A 44 7.72 6.89 -3.07
C PHE A 44 7.64 7.80 -4.31
N ILE A 45 7.00 7.34 -5.39
CA ILE A 45 6.89 8.10 -6.65
C ILE A 45 5.73 9.11 -6.68
N THR A 46 4.90 9.15 -5.64
CA THR A 46 3.79 10.10 -5.51
C THR A 46 4.24 11.24 -4.58
N PRO A 47 4.89 12.30 -5.11
CA PRO A 47 5.41 13.38 -4.28
C PRO A 47 4.28 14.07 -3.51
N THR A 48 4.57 14.43 -2.26
CA THR A 48 3.85 15.50 -1.58
C THR A 48 4.24 16.82 -2.24
N VAL A 49 3.29 17.74 -2.35
CA VAL A 49 3.39 19.05 -3.02
C VAL A 49 4.55 19.94 -2.49
N ASP A 50 5.35 19.48 -1.52
CA ASP A 50 6.45 20.22 -0.89
C ASP A 50 7.87 19.79 -1.35
N LYS A 51 8.02 19.20 -2.54
CA LYS A 51 9.35 19.03 -3.17
C LYS A 51 9.39 19.60 -4.58
N GLU A 52 9.07 20.88 -4.68
CA GLU A 52 9.73 21.78 -5.63
C GLU A 52 10.62 22.70 -4.79
N ALA A 53 11.89 22.33 -4.65
CA ALA A 53 12.98 23.18 -4.17
C ALA A 53 14.03 23.23 -5.27
#